data_AF-A0A0G1K1X3-F1
#
_entry.id   AF-A0A0G1K1X3-F1
#
_cell.length_a   1.000
_cell.length_b   1.000
_cell.length_c   1.000
_cell.angle_alpha   90.00
_cell.angle_beta   90.00
_cell.angle_gamma   90.00
#
_symmetry.space_group_name_H-M   'P 1'
#
loop_
_entity.id
_entity.type
_entity.pdbx_description
1 polymer ?
#
loop_
_entity_poly.entity_id
_entity_poly.type
_entity_poly.pdbx_seq_one_letter_code
_entity_poly.pdbx_strand_id
1 'polypeptide(L)'
;MIDGIIKEVKPKMQTAISKLQNDLSRIRTGRANPGILDGIMVLYYGTSTAIREVASISVPESNQILVKPWDRGAINPIETAIRNSD
;
A
#
# COMPACT_ATOMS: atom_id res chain seq x y z
N MET A 1 -3.11 -19.49 36.63
CA MET A 1 -3.66 -18.11 36.57
C MET A 1 -2.79 -17.18 35.72
N ILE A 2 -1.47 -17.14 35.91
CA ILE A 2 -0.57 -16.25 35.15
C ILE A 2 -0.51 -16.60 33.65
N ASP A 3 -0.43 -17.90 33.31
CA ASP A 3 -0.33 -18.32 31.89
C ASP A 3 -1.58 -17.97 31.06
N GLY A 4 -2.76 -17.94 31.69
CA GLY A 4 -4.00 -17.51 31.03
C GLY A 4 -3.97 -16.04 30.64
N ILE A 5 -3.46 -15.19 31.54
CA ILE A 5 -3.30 -13.74 31.29
C ILE A 5 -2.28 -13.50 30.18
N ILE A 6 -1.13 -14.19 30.20
CA ILE A 6 -0.12 -14.09 29.14
C ILE A 6 -0.70 -14.48 27.78
N LYS A 7 -1.49 -15.56 27.74
CA LYS A 7 -2.12 -16.04 26.50
C LYS A 7 -3.16 -15.06 25.94
N GLU A 8 -3.84 -14.30 26.79
CA GLU A 8 -4.80 -13.28 26.38
C GLU A 8 -4.12 -11.97 25.93
N VAL A 9 -3.04 -11.57 26.60
CA VAL A 9 -2.37 -10.29 26.35
C VAL A 9 -1.44 -10.36 25.13
N LYS A 10 -0.79 -11.50 24.89
CA LYS A 10 0.11 -11.70 23.74
C LYS A 10 -0.53 -11.36 22.38
N PRO A 11 -1.75 -11.83 22.03
CA PRO A 11 -2.37 -11.44 20.76
C PRO A 11 -2.70 -9.95 20.70
N LYS A 12 -3.14 -9.33 21.82
CA LYS A 12 -3.40 -7.89 21.89
C LYS A 12 -2.14 -7.06 21.60
N MET A 13 -0.99 -7.47 22.18
CA MET A 13 0.31 -6.86 21.88
C MET A 13 0.71 -7.04 20.42
N GLN A 14 0.50 -8.23 19.86
CA GLN A 14 0.80 -8.51 18.45
C GLN A 14 -0.03 -7.60 17.53
N THR A 15 -1.33 -7.44 17.81
CA THR A 15 -2.20 -6.53 17.06
C THR A 15 -1.73 -5.08 17.13
N ALA A 16 -1.30 -4.61 18.31
CA ALA A 16 -0.76 -3.26 18.47
C ALA A 16 0.50 -3.05 17.61
N ILE A 17 1.42 -4.02 17.60
CA ILE A 17 2.64 -3.98 16.77
C ILE A 17 2.28 -3.97 15.28
N SER A 18 1.36 -4.84 14.84
CA SER A 18 0.92 -4.88 13.44
C SER A 18 0.26 -3.58 13.00
N LYS A 19 -0.51 -2.94 13.88
CA LYS A 19 -1.12 -1.63 13.60
C LYS A 19 -0.05 -0.55 13.44
N LEU A 20 0.91 -0.50 14.35
CA LEU A 20 2.05 0.42 14.25
C LEU A 20 2.84 0.22 12.95
N GLN A 21 3.12 -1.03 12.56
CA GLN A 21 3.81 -1.34 11.30
C GLN A 21 3.03 -0.85 10.07
N ASN A 22 1.71 -1.07 10.04
CA ASN A 22 0.86 -0.57 8.97
C ASN A 22 0.87 0.97 8.90
N ASP A 23 0.75 1.63 10.04
CA ASP A 23 0.76 3.10 10.09
C ASP A 23 2.11 3.66 9.61
N LEU A 24 3.23 3.09 10.08
CA LEU A 24 4.57 3.46 9.64
C LEU A 24 4.80 3.20 8.14
N SER A 25 4.23 2.14 7.58
CA SER A 25 4.37 1.81 6.16
C SER A 25 3.78 2.88 5.22
N ARG A 26 2.79 3.63 5.72
CA ARG A 26 2.10 4.71 4.99
C ARG A 26 2.77 6.07 5.13
N ILE A 27 3.72 6.22 6.08
CA ILE A 27 4.43 7.49 6.28
C ILE A 27 5.44 7.70 5.16
N ARG A 28 5.38 8.88 4.52
CA ARG A 28 6.38 9.31 3.53
C ARG A 28 7.68 9.66 4.25
N THR A 29 8.69 8.80 4.13
CA THR A 29 10.01 8.96 4.77
C THR A 29 11.04 9.64 3.87
N GLY A 30 10.61 10.20 2.72
CA GLY A 30 11.50 10.79 1.71
C GLY A 30 12.22 9.76 0.82
N ARG A 31 12.12 8.47 1.15
CA ARG A 31 12.51 7.36 0.28
C ARG A 31 11.31 6.79 -0.46
N ALA A 32 11.52 6.39 -1.70
CA ALA A 32 10.54 5.70 -2.52
C ALA A 32 10.17 4.36 -1.84
N ASN A 33 8.91 4.25 -1.42
CA ASN A 33 8.34 3.04 -0.83
C ASN A 33 7.13 2.63 -1.68
N PRO A 34 7.09 1.40 -2.24
CA PRO A 34 5.94 0.91 -3.00
C PRO A 34 4.63 0.95 -2.20
N GLY A 35 4.72 0.80 -0.87
CA GLY A 35 3.56 0.80 0.03
C GLY A 35 2.81 2.13 0.11
N ILE A 36 3.39 3.23 -0.39
CA ILE A 36 2.68 4.53 -0.47
C ILE A 36 1.49 4.46 -1.43
N LEU A 37 1.56 3.57 -2.43
CA LEU A 37 0.46 3.37 -3.39
C LEU A 37 -0.59 2.36 -2.89
N ASP A 38 -0.43 1.85 -1.66
CA ASP A 38 -1.35 0.86 -1.08
C ASP A 38 -2.65 1.52 -0.64
N GLY A 39 -3.74 1.13 -1.31
CA GLY A 39 -5.07 1.70 -1.11
C GLY A 39 -5.52 2.64 -2.21
N ILE A 40 -4.66 2.92 -3.20
CA ILE A 40 -5.08 3.66 -4.41
C ILE A 40 -5.92 2.73 -5.29
N MET A 41 -7.16 3.15 -5.50
CA MET A 41 -8.10 2.49 -6.39
C MET A 41 -8.09 3.20 -7.75
N VAL A 42 -8.01 2.42 -8.81
CA VAL A 42 -7.98 2.89 -10.19
C VAL A 42 -9.27 2.46 -10.86
N LEU A 43 -9.93 3.38 -11.57
CA LEU A 43 -11.09 3.04 -12.39
C LEU A 43 -10.62 2.36 -13.67
N TYR A 44 -10.69 1.03 -13.71
CA TYR A 44 -10.29 0.22 -14.85
C TYR A 44 -11.52 -0.47 -15.45
N TYR A 45 -11.80 -0.18 -16.73
CA TYR A 45 -13.01 -0.64 -17.44
C TYR A 45 -14.31 -0.45 -16.65
N GLY A 46 -14.46 0.68 -15.94
CA GLY A 46 -15.65 1.00 -15.16
C GLY A 46 -15.74 0.31 -13.79
N THR A 47 -14.73 -0.47 -13.40
CA THR A 47 -14.63 -1.09 -12.08
C THR A 47 -13.48 -0.50 -11.26
N SER A 48 -13.74 -0.26 -9.98
CA SER A 48 -12.72 0.21 -9.04
C SER A 48 -11.80 -0.95 -8.68
N THR A 49 -10.58 -0.94 -9.21
CA THR A 49 -9.59 -2.02 -9.08
C THR A 49 -8.36 -1.52 -8.35
N ALA A 50 -7.71 -2.34 -7.54
CA ALA A 50 -6.50 -1.92 -6.85
C ALA A 50 -5.35 -1.68 -7.84
N ILE A 51 -4.55 -0.62 -7.64
CA ILE A 51 -3.44 -0.29 -8.55
C ILE A 51 -2.44 -1.44 -8.74
N ARG A 52 -2.23 -2.28 -7.72
CA ARG A 52 -1.36 -3.47 -7.76
C ARG A 52 -1.83 -4.56 -8.72
N GLU A 53 -3.13 -4.63 -8.98
CA GLU A 53 -3.72 -5.62 -9.90
C GLU A 53 -3.62 -5.15 -11.35
N VAL A 54 -3.57 -3.83 -11.57
CA VAL A 54 -3.53 -3.21 -12.90
C VAL A 54 -2.09 -2.88 -13.35
N ALA A 55 -1.14 -2.82 -12.41
CA ALA A 55 0.25 -2.50 -12.69
C ALA A 55 1.25 -3.17 -11.74
N SER A 56 2.45 -3.44 -12.25
CA SER A 56 3.62 -3.80 -11.44
C SER A 56 4.28 -2.55 -10.87
N ILE A 57 4.57 -2.56 -9.56
CA ILE A 57 5.21 -1.45 -8.85
C ILE A 57 6.60 -1.88 -8.41
N SER A 58 7.63 -1.12 -8.77
CA SER A 58 9.01 -1.37 -8.36
C SER A 58 9.72 -0.06 -8.00
N VAL A 59 10.75 -0.13 -7.16
CA VAL A 59 11.58 1.02 -6.79
C VAL A 59 12.98 0.80 -7.37
N PRO A 60 13.28 1.31 -8.59
CA PRO A 60 14.59 1.18 -9.19
C PRO A 60 15.64 2.08 -8.50
N GLU A 61 15.20 3.23 -7.96
CA GLU A 61 16.06 4.23 -7.32
C GLU A 61 15.43 4.74 -6.02
N SER A 62 16.24 5.28 -5.12
CA SER A 62 15.80 5.65 -3.77
C SER A 62 14.74 6.77 -3.71
N ASN A 63 14.55 7.52 -4.79
CA ASN A 63 13.59 8.62 -4.93
C ASN A 63 12.58 8.41 -6.08
N GLN A 64 12.58 7.24 -6.74
CA GLN A 64 11.71 6.97 -7.88
C GLN A 64 10.86 5.70 -7.65
N ILE A 65 9.56 5.81 -7.90
CA ILE A 65 8.67 4.65 -8.00
C ILE A 65 8.33 4.45 -9.48
N LEU A 66 8.58 3.25 -9.98
CA LEU A 66 8.24 2.84 -11.33
C LEU A 66 6.96 2.01 -11.31
N VAL A 67 5.92 2.53 -11.94
CA VAL A 67 4.63 1.85 -12.13
C VAL A 67 4.53 1.41 -13.59
N LYS A 68 4.54 0.10 -13.82
CA LYS A 68 4.41 -0.51 -15.16
C LYS A 68 3.02 -1.12 -15.32
N PRO A 69 2.10 -0.47 -16.04
CA PRO A 69 0.78 -1.04 -16.29
C PRO A 69 0.87 -2.25 -17.22
N TRP A 70 -0.06 -3.20 -17.02
CA TRP A 70 -0.18 -4.38 -17.89
C TRP A 70 -0.78 -4.05 -19.26
N ASP A 71 -1.62 -3.01 -19.32
CA ASP A 71 -2.23 -2.50 -20.53
C ASP A 71 -2.05 -0.98 -20.67
N ARG A 72 -1.92 -0.51 -21.91
CA ARG A 72 -1.79 0.92 -22.25
C ARG A 72 -3.06 1.70 -21.90
N GLY A 73 -4.23 1.08 -21.97
CA GLY A 73 -5.50 1.72 -21.58
C GLY A 73 -5.57 2.13 -20.11
N ALA A 74 -4.75 1.52 -19.25
CA ALA A 74 -4.68 1.81 -17.83
C ALA A 74 -3.84 3.04 -17.46
N ILE A 75 -3.05 3.59 -18.39
CA ILE A 75 -2.10 4.68 -18.10
C ILE A 75 -2.80 5.92 -17.55
N ASN A 76 -3.79 6.45 -18.29
CA ASN A 76 -4.50 7.68 -17.88
C ASN A 76 -5.30 7.50 -16.58
N PRO A 77 -6.04 6.39 -16.38
CA PRO A 77 -6.68 6.11 -15.10
C PRO A 77 -5.71 6.03 -13.92
N ILE A 78 -4.56 5.37 -14.08
CA ILE A 78 -3.54 5.24 -13.04
C ILE A 78 -2.97 6.61 -12.68
N GLU A 79 -2.58 7.41 -13.69
CA GLU A 79 -2.06 8.76 -13.48
C GLU A 79 -3.06 9.62 -12.69
N THR A 80 -4.33 9.59 -13.11
CA THR A 80 -5.40 10.35 -12.46
C THR A 80 -5.62 9.90 -11.02
N ALA A 81 -5.62 8.59 -10.77
CA ALA A 81 -5.80 8.03 -9.43
C ALA A 81 -4.66 8.40 -8.48
N ILE A 82 -3.41 8.38 -8.96
CA ILE A 82 -2.25 8.80 -8.16
C ILE A 82 -2.31 10.30 -7.87
N ARG A 83 -2.64 11.14 -8.87
CA ARG A 83 -2.71 12.59 -8.69
C ARG A 83 -3.77 13.03 -7.69
N ASN A 84 -4.89 12.31 -7.64
CA ASN A 84 -6.01 12.60 -6.74
C ASN A 84 -5.92 11.85 -5.39
N SER A 85 -4.79 11.20 -5.10
CA SER A 85 -4.61 10.41 -3.86
C SER A 85 -4.11 11.22 -2.65
N ASP A 86 -3.72 12.48 -2.87
CA ASP A 86 -3.54 13.50 -1.81
C ASP A 86 -4.87 14.17 -1.46
#